data_AF-A0A1M7M534-F1
#
_entry.id   AF-A0A1M7M534-F1
#
_cell.length_a   1.000
_cell.length_b   1.000
_cell.length_c   1.000
_cell.angle_alpha   90.00
_cell.angle_beta   90.00
_cell.angle_gamma   90.00
#
_symmetry.space_group_name_H-M   'P 1'
#
loop_
_entity.id
_entity.type
_entity.pdbx_description
1 polymer ?
#
loop_
_entity_poly.entity_id
_entity_poly.type
_entity_poly.pdbx_seq_one_letter_code
_entity_poly.pdbx_strand_id
1 'polypeptide(L)'
;MKTLKTKLAGLFFFLLFTATIQAQDLPTIGTSNIAGKASGIAVEVKVQSPSAQVTPLQIACVFEYTEGDITNPPALPAQLNGMLHLDEALHGIITELRKSGKFTGHAFETLLITPPPGTIPAKQLLLVGLGNRNTFNAAVMYTVGSIGMREALRLGVSSYTHASDIKDAGIDSPTAEVAENVVKGALDAYNTQLHLKGKKMSAFKPLVKFTLLSGPAFYAPSSAAVKAALAAYAQ
;
A
#
# COMPACT_ATOMS: atom_id res chain seq x y z
N MET A 1 -40.44 10.68 73.39
CA MET A 1 -39.13 10.40 72.74
C MET A 1 -39.37 9.36 71.65
N LYS A 2 -38.86 9.59 70.43
CA LYS A 2 -38.91 8.78 69.20
C LYS A 2 -40.11 9.00 68.25
N THR A 3 -39.87 9.89 67.30
CA THR A 3 -40.53 10.07 66.00
C THR A 3 -40.21 8.89 65.07
N LEU A 4 -41.23 8.27 64.44
CA LEU A 4 -41.05 7.24 63.41
C LEU A 4 -41.33 7.85 62.03
N LYS A 5 -40.31 7.72 61.18
CA LYS A 5 -40.16 8.39 59.88
C LYS A 5 -41.01 7.76 58.79
N THR A 6 -41.67 8.62 58.02
CA THR A 6 -42.23 8.41 56.68
C THR A 6 -41.16 7.86 55.73
N LYS A 7 -41.45 6.78 54.98
CA LYS A 7 -40.65 6.34 53.84
C LYS A 7 -41.41 6.62 52.55
N LEU A 8 -40.96 7.64 51.83
CA LEU A 8 -41.37 7.92 50.45
C LEU A 8 -40.44 7.10 49.54
N ALA A 9 -40.98 6.14 48.81
CA ALA A 9 -40.24 5.35 47.83
C ALA A 9 -40.17 6.13 46.51
N GLY A 10 -39.01 6.72 46.21
CA GLY A 10 -38.72 7.32 44.90
C GLY A 10 -38.14 6.25 43.97
N LEU A 11 -38.86 5.93 42.90
CA LEU A 11 -38.42 5.01 41.85
C LEU A 11 -37.58 5.81 40.82
N PHE A 12 -36.26 5.66 40.87
CA PHE A 12 -35.34 6.21 39.86
C PHE A 12 -35.27 5.25 38.67
N PHE A 13 -35.79 5.67 37.51
CA PHE A 13 -35.69 4.92 36.25
C PHE A 13 -34.36 5.28 35.56
N PHE A 14 -33.38 4.40 35.63
CA PHE A 14 -32.09 4.54 34.94
C PHE A 14 -32.24 4.03 33.50
N LEU A 15 -32.31 4.94 32.52
CA LEU A 15 -32.23 4.58 31.09
C LEU A 15 -30.77 4.25 30.74
N LEU A 16 -30.47 2.96 30.62
CA LEU A 16 -29.23 2.46 30.03
C LEU A 16 -29.31 2.60 28.51
N PHE A 17 -28.58 3.56 27.95
CA PHE A 17 -28.33 3.65 26.52
C PHE A 17 -27.26 2.62 26.14
N THR A 18 -27.66 1.49 25.56
CA THR A 18 -26.73 0.54 24.94
C THR A 18 -26.39 1.02 23.53
N ALA A 19 -25.22 1.64 23.38
CA ALA A 19 -24.68 1.91 22.05
C ALA A 19 -24.24 0.59 21.41
N THR A 20 -25.02 0.09 20.45
CA THR A 20 -24.62 -1.04 19.63
C THR A 20 -23.53 -0.59 18.67
N ILE A 21 -22.28 -0.95 18.93
CA ILE A 21 -21.19 -0.86 17.95
C ILE A 21 -21.50 -1.89 16.86
N GLN A 22 -21.98 -1.41 15.72
CA GLN A 22 -22.19 -2.25 14.55
C GLN A 22 -20.81 -2.58 13.96
N ALA A 23 -20.46 -3.87 13.92
CA ALA A 23 -19.25 -4.32 13.22
C ALA A 23 -19.40 -3.93 11.74
N GLN A 24 -18.53 -3.04 11.26
CA GLN A 24 -18.53 -2.63 9.87
C GLN A 24 -17.87 -3.75 9.06
N ASP A 25 -18.59 -4.30 8.09
CA ASP A 25 -18.04 -5.30 7.17
C ASP A 25 -16.82 -4.72 6.43
N LEU A 26 -15.76 -5.53 6.34
CA LEU A 26 -14.55 -5.13 5.63
C LEU A 26 -14.84 -5.01 4.12
N PRO A 27 -14.23 -4.03 3.43
CA PRO A 27 -14.37 -3.89 1.98
C PRO A 27 -13.98 -5.15 1.22
N THR A 28 -14.77 -5.53 0.22
CA THR A 28 -14.50 -6.71 -0.60
C THR A 28 -13.39 -6.45 -1.63
N ILE A 29 -12.74 -7.52 -2.10
CA ILE A 29 -11.78 -7.45 -3.21
C ILE A 29 -12.45 -6.78 -4.42
N GLY A 30 -11.74 -5.83 -5.03
CA GLY A 30 -12.24 -4.99 -6.12
C GLY A 30 -12.77 -3.64 -5.67
N THR A 31 -13.05 -3.44 -4.37
CA THR A 31 -13.44 -2.12 -3.84
C THR A 31 -12.37 -1.08 -4.17
N SER A 32 -12.77 0.05 -4.73
CA SER A 32 -11.86 1.09 -5.20
C SER A 32 -12.46 2.48 -5.10
N ASN A 33 -11.61 3.48 -4.88
CA ASN A 33 -11.99 4.89 -4.95
C ASN A 33 -10.83 5.76 -5.46
N ILE A 34 -11.12 6.74 -6.32
CA ILE A 34 -10.19 7.82 -6.65
C ILE A 34 -10.20 8.82 -5.49
N ALA A 35 -9.17 8.77 -4.65
CA ALA A 35 -9.02 9.61 -3.47
C ALA A 35 -8.78 11.09 -3.83
N GLY A 36 -8.27 11.35 -5.03
CA GLY A 36 -8.17 12.68 -5.62
C GLY A 36 -7.24 12.72 -6.83
N LYS A 37 -6.88 13.93 -7.25
CA LYS A 37 -6.03 14.19 -8.41
C LYS A 37 -5.00 15.27 -8.09
N ALA A 38 -3.75 15.06 -8.51
CA ALA A 38 -2.67 16.02 -8.37
C ALA A 38 -1.79 15.99 -9.63
N SER A 39 -1.37 17.15 -10.14
CA SER A 39 -0.50 17.27 -11.32
C SER A 39 -0.97 16.48 -12.55
N GLY A 40 -2.28 16.32 -12.72
CA GLY A 40 -2.86 15.52 -13.83
C GLY A 40 -3.01 14.02 -13.54
N ILE A 41 -2.48 13.51 -12.43
CA ILE A 41 -2.52 12.09 -12.03
C ILE A 41 -3.71 11.85 -11.09
N ALA A 42 -4.61 10.96 -11.46
CA ALA A 42 -5.62 10.42 -10.54
C ALA A 42 -4.96 9.39 -9.61
N VAL A 43 -5.13 9.55 -8.29
CA VAL A 43 -4.63 8.60 -7.30
C VAL A 43 -5.80 7.78 -6.77
N GLU A 44 -5.74 6.47 -7.01
CA GLU A 44 -6.73 5.48 -6.61
C GLU A 44 -6.23 4.68 -5.41
N VAL A 45 -7.10 4.38 -4.46
CA VAL A 45 -6.87 3.34 -3.46
C VAL A 45 -7.78 2.18 -3.78
N LYS A 46 -7.23 0.96 -3.78
CA LYS A 46 -7.97 -0.24 -4.18
C LYS A 46 -7.66 -1.43 -3.29
N VAL A 47 -8.70 -2.20 -2.98
CA VAL A 47 -8.58 -3.53 -2.35
C VAL A 47 -8.34 -4.57 -3.42
N GLN A 48 -7.08 -4.98 -3.60
CA GLN A 48 -6.71 -6.00 -4.58
C GLN A 48 -5.32 -6.58 -4.26
N SER A 49 -5.11 -7.85 -4.60
CA SER A 49 -3.79 -8.50 -4.56
C SER A 49 -2.89 -8.02 -5.71
N PRO A 50 -1.59 -7.79 -5.50
CA PRO A 50 -0.67 -7.48 -6.60
C PRO A 50 -0.66 -8.57 -7.69
N SER A 51 -0.93 -9.83 -7.34
CA SER A 51 -1.01 -10.94 -8.31
C SER A 51 -2.21 -10.87 -9.26
N ALA A 52 -3.26 -10.14 -8.89
CA ALA A 52 -4.52 -10.07 -9.63
C ALA A 52 -4.82 -8.68 -10.22
N GLN A 53 -3.91 -7.71 -10.06
CA GLN A 53 -4.11 -6.36 -10.55
C GLN A 53 -3.75 -6.24 -12.03
N VAL A 54 -4.70 -5.75 -12.83
CA VAL A 54 -4.46 -5.36 -14.23
C VAL A 54 -3.81 -3.98 -14.26
N THR A 55 -2.55 -3.92 -14.69
CA THR A 55 -1.80 -2.67 -14.77
C THR A 55 -0.62 -2.78 -15.77
N PRO A 56 -0.20 -1.69 -16.43
CA PRO A 56 1.04 -1.69 -17.21
C PRO A 56 2.28 -2.01 -16.38
N LEU A 57 2.32 -1.54 -15.13
CA LEU A 57 3.41 -1.79 -14.18
C LEU A 57 2.82 -2.05 -12.80
N GLN A 58 3.12 -3.21 -12.23
CA GLN A 58 2.88 -3.53 -10.83
C GLN A 58 4.19 -3.31 -10.07
N ILE A 59 4.13 -2.65 -8.93
CA ILE A 59 5.24 -2.54 -8.00
C ILE A 59 4.89 -3.38 -6.78
N ALA A 60 5.82 -4.20 -6.34
CA ALA A 60 5.72 -4.96 -5.10
C ALA A 60 6.99 -4.77 -4.29
N CYS A 61 6.90 -4.76 -2.97
CA CYS A 61 8.06 -4.50 -2.12
C CYS A 61 8.40 -5.73 -1.28
N VAL A 62 9.68 -5.93 -1.01
CA VAL A 62 10.13 -7.04 -0.16
C VAL A 62 11.25 -6.58 0.77
N PHE A 63 11.30 -7.15 1.97
CA PHE A 63 12.45 -7.01 2.85
C PHE A 63 13.60 -7.90 2.42
N GLU A 64 14.73 -7.76 3.10
CA GLU A 64 15.83 -8.71 3.01
C GLU A 64 15.36 -10.14 3.33
N TYR A 65 15.82 -11.07 2.48
CA TYR A 65 15.41 -12.47 2.54
C TYR A 65 15.83 -13.14 3.85
N THR A 66 14.88 -13.83 4.45
CA THR A 66 15.13 -14.89 5.43
C THR A 66 14.28 -16.10 5.03
N GLU A 67 14.75 -17.32 5.34
CA GLU A 67 14.00 -18.53 4.96
C GLU A 67 12.58 -18.51 5.53
N GLY A 68 11.59 -18.68 4.66
CA GLY A 68 10.16 -18.69 5.02
C GLY A 68 9.58 -17.34 5.42
N ASP A 69 10.17 -16.23 4.99
CA ASP A 69 9.76 -14.90 5.45
C ASP A 69 8.41 -14.39 4.96
N ILE A 70 7.82 -15.04 3.97
CA ILE A 70 6.47 -14.81 3.46
C ILE A 70 5.53 -16.00 3.71
N THR A 71 6.01 -17.07 4.38
CA THR A 71 5.23 -18.30 4.62
C THR A 71 5.13 -18.68 6.10
N ASN A 72 6.10 -18.29 6.91
CA ASN A 72 6.16 -18.58 8.34
C ASN A 72 5.83 -17.34 9.18
N PRO A 73 5.23 -17.49 10.37
CA PRO A 73 5.09 -16.38 11.31
C PRO A 73 6.42 -15.64 11.50
N PRO A 74 6.43 -14.30 11.50
CA PRO A 74 5.28 -13.41 11.66
C PRO A 74 4.51 -13.06 10.37
N ALA A 75 4.85 -13.63 9.21
CA ALA A 75 4.16 -13.37 7.95
C ALA A 75 2.63 -13.53 8.07
N LEU A 76 1.89 -12.79 7.25
CA LEU A 76 0.44 -12.96 7.20
C LEU A 76 0.07 -14.40 6.80
N PRO A 77 -1.06 -14.94 7.29
CA PRO A 77 -1.59 -16.20 6.81
C PRO A 77 -1.73 -16.22 5.29
N ALA A 78 -1.47 -17.36 4.66
CA ALA A 78 -1.38 -17.50 3.21
C ALA A 78 -2.53 -16.81 2.45
N GLN A 79 -3.77 -17.02 2.90
CA GLN A 79 -4.97 -16.45 2.29
C GLN A 79 -5.05 -14.92 2.30
N LEU A 80 -4.24 -14.24 3.11
CA LEU A 80 -4.14 -12.78 3.22
C LEU A 80 -2.80 -12.22 2.71
N ASN A 81 -1.87 -13.08 2.27
CA ASN A 81 -0.50 -12.71 1.95
C ASN A 81 -0.36 -12.42 0.44
N GLY A 82 -0.41 -11.13 0.07
CA GLY A 82 -0.35 -10.69 -1.32
C GLY A 82 0.97 -11.06 -2.00
N MET A 83 2.07 -11.00 -1.25
CA MET A 83 3.40 -11.34 -1.75
C MET A 83 3.55 -12.83 -2.01
N LEU A 84 3.03 -13.68 -1.12
CA LEU A 84 2.98 -15.13 -1.36
C LEU A 84 2.18 -15.45 -2.64
N HIS A 85 0.98 -14.88 -2.78
CA HIS A 85 0.17 -15.08 -3.98
C HIS A 85 0.87 -14.60 -5.26
N LEU A 86 1.66 -13.52 -5.18
CA LEU A 86 2.42 -13.02 -6.32
C LEU A 86 3.57 -13.95 -6.70
N ASP A 87 4.31 -14.45 -5.71
CA ASP A 87 5.40 -15.40 -5.95
C ASP A 87 4.88 -16.73 -6.50
N GLU A 88 3.78 -17.26 -5.95
CA GLU A 88 3.12 -18.47 -6.45
C GLU A 88 2.64 -18.31 -7.90
N ALA A 89 2.03 -17.16 -8.23
CA ALA A 89 1.59 -16.85 -9.60
C ALA A 89 2.77 -16.76 -10.59
N LEU A 90 3.96 -16.47 -10.09
CA LEU A 90 5.21 -16.44 -10.86
C LEU A 90 6.07 -17.70 -10.66
N HIS A 91 5.47 -18.78 -10.16
CA HIS A 91 6.11 -20.09 -9.97
C HIS A 91 7.35 -20.05 -9.06
N GLY A 92 7.36 -19.19 -8.04
CA GLY A 92 8.40 -19.12 -7.00
C GLY A 92 9.64 -18.32 -7.38
N ILE A 93 9.63 -17.61 -8.53
CA ILE A 93 10.81 -16.91 -9.03
C ILE A 93 11.28 -15.77 -8.09
N ILE A 94 10.37 -15.12 -7.35
CA ILE A 94 10.75 -14.05 -6.41
C ILE A 94 11.56 -14.66 -5.27
N THR A 95 11.07 -15.77 -4.69
CA THR A 95 11.81 -16.49 -3.65
C THR A 95 13.14 -17.04 -4.18
N GLU A 96 13.17 -17.62 -5.38
CA GLU A 96 14.40 -18.14 -5.98
C GLU A 96 15.47 -17.04 -6.16
N LEU A 97 15.10 -15.89 -6.71
CA LEU A 97 16.01 -14.76 -6.91
C LEU A 97 16.58 -14.23 -5.59
N ARG A 98 15.74 -14.20 -4.55
CA ARG A 98 16.08 -13.77 -3.20
C ARG A 98 17.01 -14.75 -2.50
N LYS A 99 16.67 -16.03 -2.52
CA LYS A 99 17.46 -17.12 -1.93
C LYS A 99 18.82 -17.29 -2.61
N SER A 100 18.89 -17.06 -3.92
CA SER A 100 20.14 -17.15 -4.70
C SER A 100 21.01 -15.89 -4.63
N GLY A 101 20.57 -14.84 -3.93
CA GLY A 101 21.30 -13.57 -3.81
C GLY A 101 21.33 -12.72 -5.08
N LYS A 102 20.51 -13.05 -6.10
CA LYS A 102 20.39 -12.25 -7.33
C LYS A 102 19.55 -10.99 -7.14
N PHE A 103 18.69 -11.00 -6.15
CA PHE A 103 17.96 -9.83 -5.67
C PHE A 103 17.71 -9.99 -4.17
N THR A 104 18.49 -9.32 -3.35
CA THR A 104 18.53 -9.60 -1.91
C THR A 104 17.40 -8.95 -1.10
N GLY A 105 16.82 -7.87 -1.62
CA GLY A 105 15.84 -7.04 -0.91
C GLY A 105 16.48 -5.91 -0.11
N HIS A 106 17.74 -5.54 -0.40
CA HIS A 106 18.40 -4.40 0.22
C HIS A 106 17.60 -3.11 -0.01
N ALA A 107 17.71 -2.17 0.92
CA ALA A 107 16.94 -0.93 0.83
C ALA A 107 17.17 -0.24 -0.53
N PHE A 108 16.07 -0.02 -1.25
CA PHE A 108 16.02 0.63 -2.57
C PHE A 108 16.64 -0.17 -3.72
N GLU A 109 17.00 -1.44 -3.50
CA GLU A 109 17.33 -2.37 -4.58
C GLU A 109 16.12 -2.52 -5.50
N THR A 110 16.33 -2.52 -6.82
CA THR A 110 15.25 -2.64 -7.80
C THR A 110 15.51 -3.77 -8.78
N LEU A 111 14.48 -4.56 -9.07
CA LEU A 111 14.53 -5.56 -10.14
C LEU A 111 13.25 -5.50 -10.97
N LEU A 112 13.41 -5.32 -12.28
CA LEU A 112 12.29 -5.36 -13.23
C LEU A 112 12.15 -6.76 -13.82
N ILE A 113 10.95 -7.32 -13.73
CA ILE A 113 10.56 -8.63 -14.25
C ILE A 113 9.49 -8.40 -15.32
N THR A 114 9.62 -9.08 -16.46
CA THR A 114 8.53 -9.21 -17.43
C THR A 114 7.87 -10.56 -17.22
N PRO A 115 6.66 -10.61 -16.63
CA PRO A 115 5.99 -11.88 -16.36
C PRO A 115 5.68 -12.65 -17.65
N PRO A 116 5.81 -13.99 -17.67
CA PRO A 116 5.32 -14.79 -18.77
C PRO A 116 3.81 -14.56 -18.99
N PRO A 117 3.32 -14.57 -20.23
CA PRO A 117 1.90 -14.39 -20.51
C PRO A 117 1.00 -15.34 -19.71
N GLY A 118 -0.02 -14.80 -19.06
CA GLY A 118 -0.99 -15.59 -18.28
C GLY A 118 -0.61 -15.87 -16.83
N THR A 119 0.59 -15.49 -16.37
CA THR A 119 1.00 -15.65 -14.95
C THR A 119 0.32 -14.63 -14.05
N ILE A 120 0.49 -13.34 -14.36
CA ILE A 120 -0.22 -12.24 -13.72
C ILE A 120 -0.77 -11.27 -14.77
N PRO A 121 -1.83 -10.49 -14.46
CA PRO A 121 -2.38 -9.52 -15.41
C PRO A 121 -1.51 -8.29 -15.64
N ALA A 122 -0.53 -8.04 -14.76
CA ALA A 122 0.41 -6.95 -14.91
C ALA A 122 1.40 -7.23 -16.04
N LYS A 123 1.67 -6.23 -16.89
CA LYS A 123 2.59 -6.39 -18.03
C LYS A 123 4.06 -6.42 -17.61
N GLN A 124 4.38 -5.73 -16.52
CA GLN A 124 5.71 -5.68 -15.92
C GLN A 124 5.54 -5.65 -14.39
N LEU A 125 6.49 -6.25 -13.69
CA LEU A 125 6.60 -6.24 -12.23
C LEU A 125 7.94 -5.60 -11.84
N LEU A 126 7.89 -4.56 -11.03
CA LEU A 126 9.06 -3.98 -10.37
C LEU A 126 9.08 -4.43 -8.91
N LEU A 127 10.12 -5.16 -8.52
CA LEU A 127 10.43 -5.40 -7.13
C LEU A 127 11.24 -4.23 -6.57
N VAL A 128 10.90 -3.80 -5.36
CA VAL A 128 11.67 -2.80 -4.61
C VAL A 128 12.02 -3.34 -3.23
N GLY A 129 13.31 -3.34 -2.91
CA GLY A 129 13.81 -3.77 -1.61
C GLY A 129 13.55 -2.73 -0.52
N LEU A 130 13.11 -3.19 0.65
CA LEU A 130 12.84 -2.40 1.84
C LEU A 130 13.99 -2.45 2.87
N GLY A 131 14.99 -3.31 2.64
CA GLY A 131 16.12 -3.52 3.54
C GLY A 131 15.78 -4.43 4.72
N ASN A 132 16.46 -4.20 5.84
CA ASN A 132 16.27 -5.00 7.04
C ASN A 132 14.91 -4.69 7.70
N ARG A 133 14.08 -5.74 7.82
CA ARG A 133 12.73 -5.65 8.41
C ARG A 133 12.71 -5.20 9.87
N ASN A 134 13.77 -5.50 10.63
CA ASN A 134 13.86 -5.18 12.06
C ASN A 134 14.16 -3.70 12.31
N THR A 135 14.56 -2.96 11.26
CA THR A 135 14.84 -1.54 11.31
C THR A 135 13.88 -0.74 10.42
N PHE A 136 12.76 -1.34 10.01
CA PHE A 136 11.81 -0.69 9.14
C PHE A 136 11.26 0.59 9.78
N ASN A 137 11.20 1.64 8.96
CA ASN A 137 10.59 2.92 9.29
C ASN A 137 9.73 3.37 8.11
N ALA A 138 8.49 3.80 8.36
CA ALA A 138 7.58 4.28 7.32
C ALA A 138 8.17 5.42 6.46
N ALA A 139 9.14 6.19 6.96
CA ALA A 139 9.85 7.22 6.19
C ALA A 139 10.53 6.67 4.92
N VAL A 140 10.98 5.41 4.89
CA VAL A 140 11.62 4.82 3.70
C VAL A 140 10.66 4.77 2.51
N MET A 141 9.35 4.72 2.79
CA MET A 141 8.31 4.61 1.76
C MET A 141 8.18 5.86 0.90
N TYR A 142 8.70 7.01 1.36
CA TYR A 142 8.82 8.19 0.51
C TYR A 142 9.78 7.91 -0.65
N THR A 143 10.96 7.39 -0.35
CA THR A 143 11.95 7.03 -1.38
C THR A 143 11.43 5.93 -2.29
N VAL A 144 10.74 4.93 -1.74
CA VAL A 144 10.08 3.86 -2.54
C VAL A 144 9.03 4.44 -3.50
N GLY A 145 8.19 5.38 -3.04
CA GLY A 145 7.23 6.09 -3.89
C GLY A 145 7.92 6.86 -5.02
N SER A 146 9.03 7.55 -4.72
CA SER A 146 9.84 8.22 -5.73
C SER A 146 10.45 7.26 -6.75
N ILE A 147 10.96 6.11 -6.31
CA ILE A 147 11.50 5.06 -7.20
C ILE A 147 10.39 4.58 -8.14
N GLY A 148 9.23 4.23 -7.60
CA GLY A 148 8.11 3.73 -8.39
C GLY A 148 7.67 4.69 -9.50
N MET A 149 7.55 5.98 -9.17
CA MET A 149 7.24 7.00 -10.17
C MET A 149 8.35 7.13 -11.22
N ARG A 150 9.62 7.20 -10.81
CA ARG A 150 10.75 7.35 -11.74
C ARG A 150 10.84 6.20 -12.73
N GLU A 151 10.67 4.97 -12.25
CA GLU A 151 10.67 3.78 -13.09
C GLU A 151 9.45 3.74 -14.02
N ALA A 152 8.26 4.10 -13.53
CA ALA A 152 7.07 4.21 -14.38
C ALA A 152 7.28 5.20 -15.55
N LEU A 153 7.91 6.35 -15.28
CA LEU A 153 8.21 7.34 -16.31
C LEU A 153 9.28 6.87 -17.30
N ARG A 154 10.34 6.20 -16.82
CA ARG A 154 11.39 5.61 -17.66
C ARG A 154 10.83 4.54 -18.60
N LEU A 155 9.90 3.73 -18.10
CA LEU A 155 9.21 2.70 -18.87
C LEU A 155 8.13 3.26 -19.80
N GLY A 156 7.82 4.56 -19.71
CA GLY A 156 6.82 5.20 -20.56
C GLY A 156 5.40 4.68 -20.35
N VAL A 157 5.08 4.16 -19.16
CA VAL A 157 3.71 3.73 -18.83
C VAL A 157 2.84 4.93 -18.47
N SER A 158 1.55 4.88 -18.79
CA SER A 158 0.59 5.92 -18.41
C SER A 158 -0.06 5.67 -17.04
N SER A 159 0.13 4.48 -16.47
CA SER A 159 -0.34 4.14 -15.14
C SER A 159 0.51 3.04 -14.52
N TYR A 160 0.57 3.02 -13.19
CA TYR A 160 1.16 1.92 -12.44
C TYR A 160 0.37 1.67 -11.16
N THR A 161 0.63 0.53 -10.54
CA THR A 161 0.06 0.14 -9.25
C THR A 161 1.18 -0.16 -8.25
N HIS A 162 1.00 0.20 -6.98
CA HIS A 162 1.94 -0.05 -5.90
C HIS A 162 1.32 -0.90 -4.81
N ALA A 163 1.97 -2.02 -4.48
CA ALA A 163 1.74 -2.80 -3.28
C ALA A 163 2.98 -2.66 -2.38
N SER A 164 2.79 -2.21 -1.15
CA SER A 164 3.90 -2.02 -0.21
C SER A 164 4.30 -3.31 0.49
N ASP A 165 3.40 -4.30 0.59
CA ASP A 165 3.63 -5.66 1.10
C ASP A 165 4.38 -5.77 2.45
N ILE A 166 4.42 -4.67 3.23
CA ILE A 166 5.15 -4.60 4.51
C ILE A 166 4.60 -5.63 5.51
N LYS A 167 3.26 -5.70 5.59
CA LYS A 167 2.57 -6.59 6.53
C LYS A 167 2.64 -8.04 6.10
N ASP A 168 2.84 -8.31 4.81
CA ASP A 168 2.97 -9.67 4.28
C ASP A 168 4.22 -10.35 4.86
N ALA A 169 5.25 -9.58 5.22
CA ALA A 169 6.44 -10.03 5.94
C ALA A 169 6.29 -10.02 7.47
N GLY A 170 5.09 -9.76 7.99
CA GLY A 170 4.78 -9.76 9.42
C GLY A 170 5.15 -8.48 10.17
N ILE A 171 5.46 -7.40 9.46
CA ILE A 171 5.83 -6.13 10.07
C ILE A 171 4.57 -5.32 10.35
N ASP A 172 4.32 -5.04 11.63
CA ASP A 172 3.33 -4.04 12.00
C ASP A 172 3.85 -2.65 11.60
N SER A 173 3.02 -1.89 10.90
CA SER A 173 3.43 -0.64 10.25
C SER A 173 2.30 0.38 10.30
N PRO A 174 2.61 1.67 10.48
CA PRO A 174 1.60 2.73 10.49
C PRO A 174 1.01 2.91 9.09
N THR A 175 -0.14 2.27 8.85
CA THR A 175 -0.80 2.22 7.53
C THR A 175 -0.97 3.58 6.87
N ALA A 176 -1.44 4.57 7.63
CA ALA A 176 -1.69 5.91 7.11
C ALA A 176 -0.39 6.60 6.67
N GLU A 177 0.65 6.54 7.50
CA GLU A 177 1.94 7.16 7.23
C GLU A 177 2.65 6.50 6.04
N VAL A 178 2.59 5.16 5.94
CA VAL A 178 3.09 4.42 4.76
C VAL A 178 2.42 4.92 3.49
N ALA A 179 1.07 4.95 3.46
CA ALA A 179 0.32 5.37 2.30
C ALA A 179 0.61 6.82 1.90
N GLU A 180 0.68 7.71 2.89
CA GLU A 180 1.02 9.13 2.71
C GLU A 180 2.43 9.29 2.12
N ASN A 181 3.43 8.61 2.67
CA ASN A 181 4.82 8.71 2.22
C ASN A 181 4.97 8.19 0.79
N VAL A 182 4.36 7.06 0.42
CA VAL A 182 4.37 6.56 -0.97
C VAL A 182 3.82 7.60 -1.93
N VAL A 183 2.66 8.21 -1.62
CA VAL A 183 2.02 9.21 -2.49
C VAL A 183 2.87 10.47 -2.61
N LYS A 184 3.36 11.01 -1.50
CA LYS A 184 4.22 12.21 -1.50
C LYS A 184 5.49 11.98 -2.34
N GLY A 185 6.20 10.89 -2.07
CA GLY A 185 7.41 10.54 -2.80
C GLY A 185 7.18 10.37 -4.30
N ALA A 186 6.05 9.77 -4.69
CA ALA A 186 5.66 9.63 -6.08
C ALA A 186 5.35 10.99 -6.73
N LEU A 187 4.56 11.85 -6.09
CA LEU A 187 4.18 13.15 -6.62
C LEU A 187 5.36 14.12 -6.71
N ASP A 188 6.25 14.13 -5.72
CA ASP A 188 7.46 14.96 -5.75
C ASP A 188 8.42 14.54 -6.87
N ALA A 189 8.58 13.25 -7.10
CA ALA A 189 9.34 12.74 -8.24
C ALA A 189 8.70 13.15 -9.58
N TYR A 190 7.38 13.12 -9.69
CA TYR A 190 6.67 13.55 -10.89
C TYR A 190 6.79 15.06 -11.12
N ASN A 191 6.60 15.88 -10.08
CA ASN A 191 6.74 17.33 -10.14
C ASN A 191 8.16 17.75 -10.54
N THR A 192 9.17 17.02 -10.07
CA THR A 192 10.57 17.20 -10.51
C THR A 192 10.69 16.97 -12.02
N GLN A 193 10.06 15.92 -12.55
CA GLN A 193 10.08 15.65 -13.99
C GLN A 193 9.30 16.68 -14.80
N LEU A 194 8.16 17.16 -14.30
CA LEU A 194 7.44 18.28 -14.91
C LEU A 194 8.29 19.56 -14.97
N HIS A 195 9.02 19.87 -13.89
CA HIS A 195 9.93 21.01 -13.85
C HIS A 195 11.05 20.89 -14.92
N LEU A 196 11.68 19.72 -15.01
CA LEU A 196 12.69 19.44 -16.03
C LEU A 196 12.11 19.50 -17.45
N LYS A 197 10.89 18.99 -17.66
CA LYS A 197 10.19 19.08 -18.94
C LYS A 197 9.91 20.53 -19.35
N GLY A 198 9.50 21.39 -18.42
CA GLY A 198 9.34 22.83 -18.64
C GLY A 198 10.64 23.53 -19.06
N LYS A 199 11.79 23.00 -18.63
CA LYS A 199 13.13 23.43 -19.03
C LYS A 199 13.69 22.73 -20.27
N LYS A 200 12.90 21.87 -20.94
CA LYS A 200 13.34 21.04 -22.08
C LYS A 200 14.50 20.07 -21.74
N MET A 201 14.61 19.68 -20.46
CA MET A 201 15.65 18.77 -19.94
C MET A 201 15.10 17.36 -19.63
N SER A 202 13.82 17.11 -19.89
CA SER A 202 13.20 15.80 -19.77
C SER A 202 12.09 15.64 -20.79
N ALA A 203 11.94 14.43 -21.33
CA ALA A 203 10.83 14.03 -22.17
C ALA A 203 10.30 12.70 -21.66
N PHE A 204 9.02 12.66 -21.31
CA PHE A 204 8.35 11.46 -20.82
C PHE A 204 6.88 11.46 -21.23
N LYS A 205 6.30 10.25 -21.32
CA LYS A 205 4.86 10.06 -21.46
C LYS A 205 4.19 10.40 -20.12
N PRO A 206 3.25 11.35 -20.06
CA PRO A 206 2.59 11.71 -18.80
C PRO A 206 1.91 10.51 -18.14
N LEU A 207 2.08 10.40 -16.82
CA LEU A 207 1.31 9.48 -16.00
C LEU A 207 -0.07 10.08 -15.77
N VAL A 208 -1.12 9.29 -15.90
CA VAL A 208 -2.52 9.73 -15.69
C VAL A 208 -3.18 9.03 -14.51
N LYS A 209 -2.66 7.88 -14.07
CA LYS A 209 -3.22 7.14 -12.93
C LYS A 209 -2.13 6.45 -12.11
N PHE A 210 -2.22 6.59 -10.79
CA PHE A 210 -1.46 5.83 -9.81
C PHE A 210 -2.45 5.10 -8.89
N THR A 211 -2.33 3.78 -8.76
CA THR A 211 -3.15 3.00 -7.82
C THR A 211 -2.28 2.53 -6.64
N LEU A 212 -2.73 2.78 -5.41
CA LEU A 212 -2.19 2.19 -4.19
C LEU A 212 -3.06 1.00 -3.77
N LEU A 213 -2.46 -0.19 -3.68
CA LEU A 213 -3.16 -1.37 -3.18
C LEU A 213 -3.18 -1.38 -1.67
N SER A 214 -4.25 -1.93 -1.11
CA SER A 214 -4.42 -2.11 0.33
C SER A 214 -5.20 -3.40 0.60
N GLY A 215 -4.89 -4.06 1.71
CA GLY A 215 -5.76 -5.13 2.22
C GLY A 215 -7.10 -4.56 2.73
N PRO A 216 -8.18 -5.37 2.80
CA PRO A 216 -9.51 -4.92 3.25
C PRO A 216 -9.50 -4.08 4.53
N ALA A 217 -8.79 -4.55 5.57
CA ALA A 217 -8.67 -3.87 6.87
C ALA A 217 -7.95 -2.52 6.80
N PHE A 218 -7.18 -2.28 5.74
CA PHE A 218 -6.30 -1.12 5.59
C PHE A 218 -6.83 -0.12 4.56
N TYR A 219 -7.93 -0.43 3.88
CA TYR A 219 -8.50 0.39 2.83
C TYR A 219 -8.93 1.78 3.31
N ALA A 220 -9.72 1.84 4.38
CA ALA A 220 -10.21 3.11 4.94
C ALA A 220 -9.07 4.02 5.45
N PRO A 221 -8.12 3.55 6.29
CA PRO A 221 -7.02 4.41 6.73
C PRO A 221 -6.10 4.83 5.57
N SER A 222 -5.84 3.94 4.59
CA SER A 222 -5.06 4.31 3.40
C SER A 222 -5.77 5.37 2.57
N SER A 223 -7.08 5.23 2.35
CA SER A 223 -7.89 6.19 1.58
C SER A 223 -7.91 7.57 2.23
N ALA A 224 -8.07 7.63 3.55
CA ALA A 224 -8.05 8.87 4.30
C ALA A 224 -6.67 9.55 4.22
N ALA A 225 -5.58 8.79 4.41
CA ALA A 225 -4.23 9.30 4.35
C ALA A 225 -3.84 9.80 2.95
N VAL A 226 -4.19 9.05 1.90
CA VAL A 226 -3.96 9.45 0.50
C VAL A 226 -4.70 10.76 0.19
N LYS A 227 -5.96 10.88 0.61
CA LYS A 227 -6.74 12.11 0.44
C LYS A 227 -6.09 13.30 1.17
N ALA A 228 -5.62 13.10 2.39
CA ALA A 228 -4.92 14.14 3.16
C ALA A 228 -3.59 14.54 2.49
N ALA A 229 -2.80 13.55 2.04
CA ALA A 229 -1.54 13.79 1.33
C ALA A 229 -1.75 14.63 0.07
N LEU A 230 -2.80 14.33 -0.71
CA LEU A 230 -3.14 15.04 -1.93
C LEU A 230 -3.55 16.50 -1.70
N ALA A 231 -4.08 16.84 -0.51
CA ALA A 231 -4.44 18.23 -0.21
C ALA A 231 -3.22 19.17 -0.25
N ALA A 232 -2.01 18.66 0.03
CA ALA A 232 -0.77 19.42 -0.09
C ALA A 232 -0.33 19.67 -1.55
N TYR A 233 -0.94 18.97 -2.51
CA TYR A 233 -0.62 19.06 -3.95
C TYR A 233 -1.78 19.62 -4.79
N ALA A 234 -2.88 20.01 -4.14
CA ALA A 234 -3.96 20.72 -4.80
C ALA A 234 -3.46 22.12 -5.15
N GLN A 235 -3.26 22.36 -6.45
CA GLN A 235 -3.11 23.69 -7.03
C GLN A 235 -4.45 24.15 -7.60
#